data_AF-A0A0H3HX19-F1
#
_entry.id   AF-A0A0H3HX19-F1
#
_cell.length_a   1.000
_cell.length_b   1.000
_cell.length_c   1.000
_cell.angle_alpha   90.00
_cell.angle_beta   90.00
_cell.angle_gamma   90.00
#
_symmetry.space_group_name_H-M   'P 1'
#
loop_
_entity.id
_entity.type
_entity.pdbx_description
1 polymer ?
#
loop_
_entity_poly.entity_id
_entity_poly.type
_entity_poly.pdbx_seq_one_letter_code
_entity_poly.pdbx_strand_id
1 'polypeptide(L)'
;MKNDHFAKVIVDVSMFLEYSGENIIDPDASIELLEQIANELQKMSDSERASLSKSIRDLAPQYGPRANFVTDLPSNLGISE
;
A
#
# COMPACT_ATOMS: atom_id res chain seq x y z
N MET A 1 -6.42 7.93 -14.56
CA MET A 1 -6.82 6.66 -15.22
C MET A 1 -6.66 5.55 -14.20
N LYS A 2 -7.67 4.69 -14.00
CA LYS A 2 -7.61 3.59 -13.03
C LYS A 2 -6.61 2.53 -13.50
N ASN A 3 -5.69 2.10 -12.63
CA ASN A 3 -4.69 1.07 -12.92
C ASN A 3 -4.66 0.05 -11.77
N ASP A 4 -5.56 -0.94 -11.85
CA ASP A 4 -5.76 -1.92 -10.79
C ASP A 4 -4.58 -2.87 -10.61
N HIS A 5 -3.83 -3.13 -11.68
CA HIS A 5 -2.61 -3.94 -11.59
C HIS A 5 -1.52 -3.23 -10.81
N PHE A 6 -1.34 -1.93 -11.03
CA PHE A 6 -0.40 -1.14 -10.24
C PHE A 6 -0.82 -1.07 -8.77
N ALA A 7 -2.09 -0.77 -8.49
CA ALA A 7 -2.62 -0.76 -7.14
C ALA A 7 -2.41 -2.12 -6.44
N LYS A 8 -2.67 -3.23 -7.15
CA LYS A 8 -2.45 -4.57 -6.63
C LYS A 8 -0.99 -4.84 -6.27
N VAL A 9 -0.04 -4.43 -7.11
CA VAL A 9 1.40 -4.58 -6.80
C VAL A 9 1.77 -3.83 -5.53
N ILE A 10 1.29 -2.59 -5.35
CA ILE A 10 1.54 -1.81 -4.12
C ILE A 10 0.97 -2.52 -2.89
N VAL A 11 -0.26 -3.04 -2.98
CA VAL A 11 -0.87 -3.78 -1.87
C VAL A 11 -0.11 -5.07 -1.57
N ASP A 12 0.23 -5.87 -2.59
CA ASP A 12 0.94 -7.14 -2.41
C ASP A 12 2.33 -6.94 -1.79
N VAL A 13 3.08 -5.92 -2.22
CA VAL A 13 4.37 -5.56 -1.64
C VAL A 13 4.21 -5.08 -0.20
N SER A 14 3.26 -4.19 0.06
CA SER A 14 3.03 -3.67 1.42
C SER A 14 2.63 -4.79 2.39
N MET A 15 1.82 -5.73 1.92
CA MET A 15 1.42 -6.93 2.66
C MET A 15 2.58 -7.87 2.91
N PHE A 16 3.49 -8.01 1.95
CA PHE A 16 4.69 -8.82 2.15
C PHE A 16 5.61 -8.21 3.20
N LEU A 17 5.80 -6.90 3.19
CA LEU A 17 6.65 -6.21 4.18
C LEU A 17 6.04 -6.22 5.59
N GLU A 18 4.73 -6.03 5.70
CA GLU A 18 4.00 -6.02 6.99
C GLU A 18 3.87 -7.42 7.61
N TYR A 19 3.55 -8.42 6.79
CA TYR A 19 3.16 -9.74 7.30
C TYR A 19 4.24 -10.83 7.13
N SER A 20 5.42 -10.48 6.63
CA SER A 20 6.56 -11.38 6.73
C SER A 20 7.06 -11.40 8.17
N GLY A 21 7.31 -12.59 8.71
CA GLY A 21 7.89 -12.72 10.04
C GLY A 21 9.31 -12.15 10.08
N GLU A 22 9.74 -11.70 11.25
CA GLU A 22 11.06 -11.09 11.50
C GLU A 22 12.23 -12.03 11.13
N ASN A 23 11.98 -13.34 11.06
CA ASN A 23 12.97 -14.34 10.62
C ASN A 23 13.14 -14.39 9.08
N ILE A 24 12.31 -13.69 8.32
CA ILE A 24 12.33 -13.65 6.85
C ILE A 24 12.80 -12.30 6.35
N ILE A 25 12.29 -11.22 6.92
CA ILE A 25 12.69 -9.84 6.62
C ILE A 25 13.01 -9.13 7.92
N ASP A 26 14.13 -8.41 7.93
CA ASP A 26 14.47 -7.50 9.01
C ASP A 26 13.39 -6.40 9.14
N PRO A 27 12.76 -6.21 10.31
CA PRO A 27 11.68 -5.26 10.47
C PRO A 27 12.05 -3.82 10.15
N ASP A 28 13.28 -3.40 10.47
CA ASP A 28 13.75 -2.04 10.19
C ASP A 28 13.92 -1.85 8.68
N ALA A 29 14.44 -2.85 7.97
CA ALA A 29 14.52 -2.82 6.50
C ALA A 29 13.13 -2.83 5.83
N SER A 30 12.15 -3.54 6.39
CA SER A 30 10.75 -3.50 5.92
C SER A 30 10.15 -2.10 6.04
N ILE A 31 10.34 -1.44 7.19
CA ILE A 31 9.87 -0.09 7.44
C ILE A 31 10.56 0.90 6.51
N GLU A 32 11.88 0.83 6.37
CA GLU A 32 12.65 1.73 5.50
C GLU A 32 12.14 1.68 4.05
N LEU A 33 11.88 0.47 3.52
CA LEU A 33 11.37 0.34 2.16
C LEU A 33 9.92 0.85 2.04
N LEU A 34 9.06 0.61 3.03
CA LEU A 34 7.70 1.16 3.04
C LEU A 34 7.71 2.70 3.04
N GLU A 35 8.61 3.31 3.82
CA GLU A 35 8.80 4.77 3.84
C GLU A 35 9.29 5.30 2.48
N GLN A 36 10.23 4.60 1.83
CA GLN A 36 10.69 4.97 0.49
C GLN A 36 9.56 4.90 -0.55
N ILE A 37 8.73 3.85 -0.50
CA ILE A 37 7.55 3.71 -1.37
C ILE A 37 6.56 4.84 -1.10
N ALA A 38 6.22 5.10 0.17
CA ALA A 38 5.30 6.16 0.56
C ALA A 38 5.78 7.53 0.06
N ASN A 39 7.06 7.84 0.28
CA ASN A 39 7.68 9.10 -0.18
C ASN A 39 7.59 9.29 -1.69
N GLU A 40 7.73 8.24 -2.49
CA GLU A 40 7.59 8.34 -3.95
C GLU A 40 6.12 8.50 -4.37
N LEU A 41 5.21 7.72 -3.78
CA LEU A 41 3.78 7.82 -4.07
C LEU A 41 3.19 9.18 -3.68
N GLN A 42 3.70 9.81 -2.62
CA GLN A 42 3.30 11.16 -2.19
C GLN A 42 3.67 12.26 -3.19
N LYS A 43 4.61 12.02 -4.11
CA LYS A 43 4.98 12.96 -5.18
C LYS A 43 4.01 12.94 -6.36
N MET A 44 3.12 11.95 -6.44
CA MET A 44 2.07 11.88 -7.44
C MET A 44 1.10 13.07 -7.31
N SER A 45 0.47 13.47 -8.42
CA SER A 45 -0.55 14.52 -8.37
C SER A 45 -1.75 14.10 -7.51
N ASP A 46 -2.52 15.07 -7.02
CA ASP A 46 -3.73 14.81 -6.21
C ASP A 46 -4.71 13.85 -6.91
N SER A 47 -4.87 14.01 -8.23
CA SER A 47 -5.74 13.15 -9.03
C SER A 47 -5.24 11.71 -9.12
N GLU A 48 -3.92 11.52 -9.19
CA GLU A 48 -3.30 10.19 -9.26
C GLU A 48 -3.35 9.52 -7.88
N ARG A 49 -3.07 10.26 -6.80
CA ARG A 49 -3.22 9.78 -5.42
C ARG A 49 -4.66 9.34 -5.15
N ALA A 50 -5.65 10.19 -5.46
CA ALA A 50 -7.06 9.84 -5.30
C ALA A 50 -7.47 8.60 -6.11
N SER A 51 -6.96 8.49 -7.36
CA SER A 51 -7.22 7.32 -8.22
C SER A 51 -6.60 6.04 -7.64
N LEU A 52 -5.37 6.11 -7.12
CA LEU A 52 -4.68 4.98 -6.50
C LEU A 52 -5.36 4.57 -5.20
N SER A 53 -5.64 5.51 -4.30
CA SER A 53 -6.31 5.29 -3.02
C SER A 53 -7.67 4.62 -3.19
N LYS A 54 -8.45 5.05 -4.19
CA LYS A 54 -9.71 4.38 -4.54
C LYS A 54 -9.49 2.95 -5.02
N SER A 55 -8.50 2.74 -5.90
CA SER A 55 -8.22 1.41 -6.46
C SER A 55 -7.77 0.43 -5.37
N ILE A 56 -6.94 0.89 -4.42
CA ILE A 56 -6.52 0.09 -3.26
C ILE A 56 -7.74 -0.31 -2.41
N ARG A 57 -8.63 0.62 -2.08
CA ARG A 57 -9.84 0.34 -1.29
C ARG A 57 -10.80 -0.62 -2.02
N ASP A 58 -10.96 -0.46 -3.34
CA ASP A 58 -11.76 -1.38 -4.16
C ASP A 58 -11.19 -2.82 -4.15
N LEU A 59 -9.87 -2.98 -3.94
CA LEU A 59 -9.21 -4.29 -3.86
C LEU A 59 -9.34 -4.95 -2.48
N ALA A 60 -9.61 -4.19 -1.42
CA ALA A 60 -9.60 -4.68 -0.03
C ALA A 60 -10.42 -5.97 0.20
N PRO A 61 -11.64 -6.15 -0.36
CA PRO A 61 -12.41 -7.38 -0.17
C PRO A 61 -11.70 -8.66 -0.64
N GLN A 62 -10.72 -8.55 -1.55
CA GLN A 62 -9.97 -9.69 -2.09
C GLN A 62 -8.93 -10.25 -1.11
N TYR A 63 -8.60 -9.52 -0.04
CA TYR A 63 -7.56 -9.89 0.93
C TYR A 63 -8.09 -10.55 2.20
N GLY A 64 -9.40 -10.87 2.25
CA GLY A 64 -10.03 -11.66 3.31
C GLY A 64 -9.75 -11.08 4.71
N PRO A 65 -9.13 -11.82 5.65
CA PRO A 65 -8.85 -11.33 6.99
C PRO A 65 -7.98 -10.05 7.05
N ARG A 66 -7.23 -9.76 5.97
CA ARG A 66 -6.36 -8.59 5.87
C ARG A 66 -7.03 -7.41 5.15
N ALA A 67 -8.33 -7.48 4.87
CA ALA A 67 -9.06 -6.41 4.19
C ALA A 67 -8.98 -5.04 4.89
N ASN A 68 -8.96 -5.03 6.23
CA ASN A 68 -8.83 -3.77 7.00
C ASN A 68 -7.47 -3.10 6.74
N PHE A 69 -6.37 -3.87 6.78
CA PHE A 69 -5.04 -3.36 6.42
C PHE A 69 -5.03 -2.74 5.03
N VAL A 70 -5.63 -3.40 4.03
CA VAL A 70 -5.68 -2.87 2.66
C VAL A 70 -6.56 -1.62 2.56
N THR A 71 -7.62 -1.53 3.36
CA THR A 71 -8.52 -0.36 3.40
C THR A 71 -7.80 0.87 3.96
N ASP A 72 -6.97 0.67 4.97
CA ASP A 72 -6.25 1.71 5.70
C ASP A 72 -4.91 2.07 5.03
N LEU A 73 -4.39 1.20 4.15
CA LEU A 73 -3.11 1.37 3.47
C LEU A 73 -2.92 2.74 2.79
N PRO A 74 -3.91 3.31 2.07
CA PRO A 74 -3.76 4.63 1.48
C PRO A 74 -3.44 5.75 2.49
N SER A 75 -4.05 5.70 3.68
CA SER A 75 -3.79 6.66 4.75
C SER A 75 -2.42 6.41 5.38
N ASN A 76 -2.03 5.14 5.57
CA ASN A 76 -0.70 4.78 6.08
C ASN A 76 0.44 5.22 5.13
N LEU A 77 0.21 5.20 3.81
CA LEU A 77 1.15 5.67 2.80
C LEU A 77 1.12 7.20 2.60
N GLY A 78 0.22 7.92 3.27
CA GLY A 78 0.08 9.38 3.15
C GLY A 78 -0.49 9.85 1.81
N ILE A 79 -1.23 8.99 1.10
CA ILE A 79 -1.84 9.31 -0.21
C ILE A 79 -3.36 9.52 -0.14
N SER A 80 -3.94 9.46 1.06
CA SER A 80 -5.28 9.94 1.37
C SER A 80 -5.38 10.42 2.82
N GLU A 81 -6.35 11.31 3.08
CA GLU A 81 -6.86 11.52 4.44
C GLU A 81 -7.45 10.21 4.99
#